data_AF-A0A7C3CQ96-F1
#
_entry.id   AF-A0A7C3CQ96-F1
#
_cell.length_a   1.000
_cell.length_b   1.000
_cell.length_c   1.000
_cell.angle_alpha   90.00
_cell.angle_beta   90.00
_cell.angle_gamma   90.00
#
_symmetry.space_group_name_H-M   'P 1'
#
loop_
_entity.id
_entity.type
_entity.pdbx_description
1 polymer ?
#
loop_
_entity_poly.entity_id
_entity_poly.type
_entity_poly.pdbx_seq_one_letter_code
_entity_poly.pdbx_strand_id
1 'polypeptide(L)'
;MIKNDRQKKEFNNSEIEKNEEEIEQKTIAEEIETINLVATKLKEKYSDYEALTSFIDHLAGTERIFAIAKSEDNLDHAKQKFLDAETDLMATQLGVESVMFDNIIERFNQAHNNVIGIIRTSEELKGEYADDKKIIGFIEYIKMALIEFLDLENIDNPAEIDNRKLVFIERRMKEISASGDPALEKLQNIYKEFKERLRGEKKE
;
A
#
# COMPACT_ATOMS: atom_id res chain seq x y z
N MET A 1 -4.51 -52.29 -5.24
CA MET A 1 -3.67 -51.17 -5.72
C MET A 1 -4.37 -49.79 -5.65
N ILE A 2 -5.56 -49.64 -5.06
CA ILE A 2 -6.37 -48.40 -5.10
C ILE A 2 -6.13 -47.44 -3.89
N LYS A 3 -5.43 -47.90 -2.83
CA LYS A 3 -5.20 -47.09 -1.63
C LYS A 3 -4.13 -46.00 -1.79
N ASN A 4 -3.22 -46.12 -2.76
CA ASN A 4 -2.11 -45.17 -2.96
C ASN A 4 -2.53 -43.85 -3.61
N ASP A 5 -3.56 -43.87 -4.48
CA ASP A 5 -3.98 -42.66 -5.21
C ASP A 5 -4.90 -41.76 -4.37
N ARG A 6 -5.66 -42.32 -3.42
CA ARG A 6 -6.46 -41.51 -2.46
C ARG A 6 -5.58 -40.77 -1.45
N GLN A 7 -4.57 -41.44 -0.89
CA GLN A 7 -3.64 -40.81 0.04
C GLN A 7 -2.79 -39.71 -0.63
N LYS A 8 -2.39 -39.89 -1.89
CA LYS A 8 -1.73 -38.82 -2.66
C LYS A 8 -2.63 -37.63 -2.98
N LYS A 9 -3.92 -37.85 -3.24
CA LYS A 9 -4.89 -36.76 -3.45
C LYS A 9 -5.20 -35.99 -2.18
N GLU A 10 -5.37 -36.68 -1.05
CA GLU A 10 -5.59 -36.03 0.26
C GLU A 10 -4.37 -35.22 0.71
N PHE A 11 -3.15 -35.74 0.48
CA PHE A 11 -1.92 -35.01 0.79
C PHE A 11 -1.75 -33.77 -0.09
N ASN A 12 -1.96 -33.89 -1.41
CA ASN A 12 -1.91 -32.75 -2.33
C ASN A 12 -2.96 -31.68 -2.01
N ASN A 13 -4.20 -32.06 -1.66
CA ASN A 13 -5.22 -31.09 -1.25
C ASN A 13 -4.83 -30.38 0.05
N SER A 14 -4.28 -31.10 1.03
CA SER A 14 -3.84 -30.50 2.30
C SER A 14 -2.64 -29.57 2.16
N GLU A 15 -1.76 -29.79 1.18
CA GLU A 15 -0.65 -28.90 0.88
C GLU A 15 -1.11 -27.66 0.11
N ILE A 16 -2.08 -27.80 -0.81
CA ILE A 16 -2.68 -26.66 -1.53
C ILE A 16 -3.44 -25.76 -0.55
N GLU A 17 -4.28 -26.31 0.32
CA GLU A 17 -5.05 -25.55 1.33
C GLU A 17 -4.14 -24.79 2.29
N LYS A 18 -3.03 -25.39 2.75
CA LYS A 18 -2.05 -24.70 3.59
C LYS A 18 -1.33 -23.57 2.87
N ASN A 19 -1.00 -23.76 1.60
CA ASN A 19 -0.31 -22.74 0.80
C ASN A 19 -1.25 -21.56 0.50
N GLU A 20 -2.54 -21.82 0.27
CA GLU A 20 -3.58 -20.80 0.11
C GLU A 20 -3.78 -20.01 1.41
N GLU A 21 -3.85 -20.68 2.57
CA GLU A 21 -3.97 -20.03 3.87
C GLU A 21 -2.73 -19.19 4.23
N GLU A 22 -1.51 -19.66 3.91
CA GLU A 22 -0.27 -18.90 4.11
C GLU A 22 -0.18 -17.67 3.21
N ILE A 23 -0.61 -17.78 1.95
CA ILE A 23 -0.68 -16.63 1.01
C ILE A 23 -1.69 -15.61 1.53
N GLU A 24 -2.86 -16.08 1.97
CA GLU A 24 -3.91 -15.22 2.49
C GLU A 24 -3.49 -14.48 3.77
N GLN A 25 -2.84 -15.16 4.70
CA GLN A 25 -2.31 -14.52 5.91
C GLN A 25 -1.24 -13.46 5.60
N LYS A 26 -0.41 -13.70 4.58
CA LYS A 26 0.57 -12.69 4.13
C LYS A 26 -0.12 -11.46 3.55
N THR A 27 -1.14 -11.64 2.71
CA THR A 27 -1.91 -10.52 2.14
C THR A 27 -2.60 -9.70 3.23
N ILE A 28 -3.19 -10.34 4.24
CA ILE A 28 -3.80 -9.64 5.38
C ILE A 28 -2.75 -8.88 6.20
N ALA A 29 -1.57 -9.46 6.42
CA ALA A 29 -0.49 -8.80 7.14
C ALA A 29 0.02 -7.55 6.40
N GLU A 30 0.19 -7.63 5.08
CA GLU A 30 0.59 -6.50 4.23
C GLU A 30 -0.47 -5.39 4.21
N GLU A 31 -1.76 -5.75 4.19
CA GLU A 31 -2.87 -4.80 4.28
C GLU A 31 -2.88 -4.08 5.64
N ILE A 32 -2.72 -4.82 6.74
CA ILE A 32 -2.63 -4.25 8.09
C ILE A 32 -1.42 -3.31 8.22
N GLU A 33 -0.27 -3.67 7.64
CA GLU A 33 0.91 -2.81 7.63
C GLU A 33 0.65 -1.51 6.87
N THR A 34 -0.02 -1.61 5.72
CA THR A 34 -0.44 -0.45 4.91
C THR A 34 -1.38 0.48 5.69
N ILE A 35 -2.39 -0.08 6.37
CA ILE A 35 -3.30 0.69 7.23
C ILE A 35 -2.54 1.43 8.34
N ASN A 36 -1.63 0.75 9.05
CA ASN A 36 -0.87 1.36 10.14
C ASN A 36 0.05 2.49 9.66
N LEU A 37 0.67 2.32 8.49
CA LEU A 37 1.51 3.33 7.85
C LEU A 37 0.72 4.59 7.50
N VAL A 38 -0.43 4.43 6.85
CA VAL A 38 -1.31 5.56 6.47
C VAL A 38 -1.81 6.29 7.72
N ALA A 39 -2.24 5.55 8.73
CA ALA A 39 -2.65 6.12 10.01
C ALA A 39 -1.54 6.93 10.67
N THR A 40 -0.31 6.40 10.68
CA THR A 40 0.86 7.09 11.23
C THR A 40 1.10 8.42 10.53
N LYS A 41 1.11 8.44 9.19
CA LYS A 41 1.31 9.67 8.41
C LYS A 41 0.21 10.69 8.64
N LEU A 42 -1.05 10.25 8.72
CA LEU A 42 -2.16 11.15 9.02
C LEU A 42 -2.04 11.74 10.42
N LYS A 43 -1.63 10.94 11.40
CA LYS A 43 -1.42 11.43 12.77
C LYS A 43 -0.28 12.43 12.86
N GLU A 44 0.79 12.27 12.08
CA GLU A 44 1.86 13.27 11.99
C GLU A 44 1.30 14.62 11.50
N LYS A 45 0.45 14.59 10.46
CA LYS A 45 -0.19 15.79 9.90
C LYS A 45 -1.16 16.47 10.87
N TYR A 46 -1.97 15.68 11.59
CA TYR A 46 -2.97 16.19 12.53
C TYR A 46 -2.49 16.16 13.99
N SER A 47 -1.18 16.11 14.22
CA SER A 47 -0.58 15.87 15.54
C SER A 47 -0.97 16.90 16.61
N ASP A 48 -1.29 18.12 16.20
CA ASP A 48 -1.74 19.20 17.08
C ASP A 48 -3.22 19.06 17.53
N TYR A 49 -3.97 18.13 16.95
CA TYR A 49 -5.41 17.97 17.16
C TYR A 49 -5.76 16.59 17.74
N GLU A 50 -5.78 16.47 19.07
CA GLU A 50 -6.01 15.20 19.78
C GLU A 50 -7.27 14.46 19.31
N ALA A 51 -8.38 15.17 19.15
CA ALA A 51 -9.64 14.63 18.63
C ALA A 51 -9.49 13.97 17.24
N LEU A 52 -8.75 14.62 16.34
CA LEU A 52 -8.52 14.11 14.98
C LEU A 52 -7.56 12.92 14.99
N THR A 53 -6.50 12.96 15.81
CA THR A 53 -5.58 11.82 15.96
C THR A 53 -6.28 10.59 16.53
N SER A 54 -7.20 10.77 17.48
CA SER A 54 -8.01 9.70 18.06
C SER A 54 -8.99 9.11 17.03
N PHE A 55 -9.58 9.96 16.19
CA PHE A 55 -10.40 9.50 15.07
C PHE A 55 -9.60 8.70 14.05
N ILE A 56 -8.36 9.09 13.75
CA ILE A 56 -7.47 8.33 12.85
C ILE A 56 -7.16 6.94 13.43
N ASP A 57 -6.88 6.84 14.73
CA ASP A 57 -6.67 5.54 15.39
C ASP A 57 -7.92 4.66 15.31
N HIS A 58 -9.10 5.26 15.49
CA HIS A 58 -10.37 4.57 15.33
C HIS A 58 -10.59 4.07 13.90
N LEU A 59 -10.42 4.95 12.90
CA LEU A 59 -10.53 4.62 11.49
C LEU A 59 -9.59 3.46 11.11
N ALA A 60 -8.33 3.51 11.53
CA ALA A 60 -7.37 2.44 11.30
C ALA A 60 -7.75 1.14 12.03
N GLY A 61 -8.37 1.23 13.21
CA GLY A 61 -8.95 0.08 13.90
C GLY A 61 -10.07 -0.57 13.09
N THR A 62 -11.01 0.23 12.59
CA THR A 62 -12.11 -0.20 11.74
C THR A 62 -11.59 -0.88 10.47
N GLU A 63 -10.71 -0.23 9.72
CA GLU A 63 -10.14 -0.80 8.48
C GLU A 63 -9.44 -2.14 8.73
N ARG A 64 -8.70 -2.31 9.84
CA ARG A 64 -8.08 -3.60 10.17
C ARG A 64 -9.11 -4.70 10.45
N ILE A 65 -10.22 -4.37 11.11
CA ILE A 65 -11.30 -5.34 11.35
C ILE A 65 -11.88 -5.81 10.02
N PHE A 66 -12.14 -4.87 9.10
CA PHE A 66 -12.69 -5.19 7.78
C PHE A 66 -11.68 -5.95 6.89
N ALA A 67 -10.38 -5.66 6.99
CA ALA A 67 -9.33 -6.42 6.32
C ALA A 67 -9.29 -7.89 6.80
N ILE A 68 -9.48 -8.14 8.10
CA ILE A 68 -9.52 -9.49 8.69
C ILE A 68 -10.82 -10.22 8.36
N ALA A 69 -11.94 -9.50 8.30
CA ALA A 69 -13.27 -10.09 8.14
C ALA A 69 -13.51 -10.82 6.80
N LYS A 70 -12.58 -10.67 5.83
CA LYS A 70 -12.67 -11.10 4.43
C LYS A 70 -13.83 -10.43 3.69
N SER A 71 -13.58 -10.02 2.45
CA SER A 71 -14.55 -9.37 1.57
C SER A 71 -15.74 -10.30 1.23
N GLU A 72 -16.77 -10.34 2.06
CA GLU A 72 -18.12 -10.58 1.56
C GLU A 72 -18.60 -9.30 0.84
N ASP A 73 -19.20 -9.43 -0.35
CA ASP A 73 -19.62 -8.32 -1.22
C ASP A 73 -20.55 -7.27 -0.55
N ASN A 74 -21.03 -7.51 0.68
CA ASN A 74 -21.87 -6.60 1.46
C ASN A 74 -21.12 -5.84 2.58
N LEU A 75 -19.85 -6.13 2.85
CA LEU A 75 -19.11 -5.53 3.96
C LEU A 75 -18.71 -4.08 3.71
N ASP A 76 -18.47 -3.68 2.45
CA ASP A 76 -18.10 -2.29 2.14
C ASP A 76 -19.23 -1.30 2.44
N HIS A 77 -20.48 -1.69 2.12
CA HIS A 77 -21.65 -0.87 2.46
C HIS A 77 -21.88 -0.79 3.97
N ALA A 78 -21.63 -1.90 4.68
CA ALA A 78 -21.70 -1.92 6.13
C ALA A 78 -20.59 -1.06 6.76
N LYS A 79 -19.38 -1.11 6.22
CA LYS A 79 -18.23 -0.27 6.62
C LYS A 79 -18.56 1.21 6.44
N GLN A 80 -19.03 1.60 5.27
CA GLN A 80 -19.35 3.00 5.00
C GLN A 80 -20.45 3.51 5.95
N LYS A 81 -21.53 2.75 6.12
CA LYS A 81 -22.59 3.12 7.08
C LYS A 81 -22.09 3.23 8.52
N PHE A 82 -21.18 2.36 8.91
CA PHE A 82 -20.56 2.40 10.23
C PHE A 82 -19.72 3.68 10.38
N LEU A 83 -18.87 3.99 9.40
CA LEU A 83 -18.06 5.21 9.39
C LEU A 83 -18.91 6.49 9.37
N ASP A 84 -19.98 6.54 8.60
CA ASP A 84 -20.90 7.68 8.55
C ASP A 84 -21.54 7.93 9.93
N ALA A 85 -22.05 6.87 10.57
CA ALA A 85 -22.68 6.96 11.89
C ALA A 85 -21.69 7.39 12.99
N GLU A 86 -20.46 6.87 12.96
CA GLU A 86 -19.41 7.25 13.91
C GLU A 86 -18.95 8.70 13.68
N THR A 87 -18.84 9.13 12.43
CA THR A 87 -18.48 10.51 12.08
C THR A 87 -19.50 11.50 12.63
N ASP A 88 -20.79 11.25 12.43
CA ASP A 88 -21.86 12.09 12.98
C ASP A 88 -21.84 12.14 14.52
N LEU A 89 -21.57 11.00 15.16
CA LEU A 89 -21.48 10.88 16.61
C LEU A 89 -20.29 11.67 17.17
N MET A 90 -19.10 11.48 16.60
CA MET A 90 -17.88 12.15 17.04
C MET A 90 -17.90 13.65 16.77
N ALA A 91 -18.44 14.08 15.62
CA ALA A 91 -18.66 15.49 15.31
C ALA A 91 -19.54 16.17 16.37
N THR A 92 -20.64 15.50 16.75
CA THR A 92 -21.55 16.00 17.77
C THR A 92 -20.90 16.05 19.15
N GLN A 93 -20.15 15.02 19.54
CA GLN A 93 -19.55 14.91 20.86
C GLN A 93 -18.35 15.84 21.07
N LEU A 94 -17.52 16.01 20.04
CA LEU A 94 -16.26 16.75 20.11
C LEU A 94 -16.41 18.21 19.68
N GLY A 95 -17.58 18.58 19.15
CA GLY A 95 -17.84 19.93 18.64
C GLY A 95 -16.97 20.27 17.42
N VAL A 96 -16.58 19.25 16.65
CA VAL A 96 -15.79 19.37 15.42
C VAL A 96 -16.72 19.21 14.23
N GLU A 97 -16.51 19.98 13.18
CA GLU A 97 -17.33 19.88 11.96
C GLU A 97 -17.16 18.51 11.29
N SER A 98 -18.29 17.88 10.93
CA SER A 98 -18.30 16.56 10.26
C SER A 98 -17.39 16.50 9.03
N VAL A 99 -17.33 17.59 8.26
CA VAL A 99 -16.46 17.74 7.09
C VAL A 99 -14.97 17.51 7.38
N MET A 100 -14.50 17.76 8.60
CA MET A 100 -13.10 17.49 8.97
C MET A 100 -12.82 15.99 9.05
N PHE A 101 -13.77 15.20 9.56
CA PHE A 101 -13.68 13.74 9.62
C PHE A 101 -13.83 13.12 8.23
N ASP A 102 -14.77 13.62 7.41
CA ASP A 102 -14.93 13.21 6.01
C ASP A 102 -13.62 13.41 5.23
N ASN A 103 -12.98 14.57 5.40
CA ASN A 103 -11.69 14.86 4.78
C ASN A 103 -10.58 13.89 5.25
N ILE A 104 -10.61 13.46 6.52
CA ILE A 104 -9.65 12.46 7.03
C ILE A 104 -9.92 11.09 6.41
N ILE A 105 -11.19 10.67 6.33
CA ILE A 105 -11.58 9.41 5.67
C ILE A 105 -11.13 9.41 4.21
N GLU A 106 -11.40 10.49 3.47
CA GLU A 106 -11.00 10.62 2.06
C GLU A 106 -9.48 10.52 1.93
N ARG A 107 -8.72 11.30 2.72
CA ARG A 107 -7.25 11.26 2.68
C ARG A 107 -6.69 9.91 3.07
N PHE A 108 -7.30 9.23 4.04
CA PHE A 108 -6.93 7.87 4.42
C PHE A 108 -7.09 6.93 3.24
N ASN A 109 -8.27 6.90 2.62
CA ASN A 109 -8.58 6.01 1.50
C ASN A 109 -7.68 6.26 0.29
N GLN A 110 -7.45 7.53 -0.04
CA GLN A 110 -6.57 7.87 -1.16
C GLN A 110 -5.11 7.50 -0.87
N ALA A 111 -4.59 7.80 0.32
CA ALA A 111 -3.23 7.41 0.72
C ALA A 111 -3.06 5.88 0.73
N HIS A 112 -4.06 5.16 1.23
CA HIS A 112 -4.12 3.71 1.24
C HIS A 112 -4.04 3.14 -0.18
N ASN A 113 -4.88 3.63 -1.09
CA ASN A 113 -4.88 3.23 -2.50
C ASN A 113 -3.55 3.54 -3.20
N ASN A 114 -2.91 4.66 -2.88
CA ASN A 114 -1.60 5.01 -3.41
C ASN A 114 -0.52 4.03 -2.94
N VAL A 115 -0.49 3.65 -1.66
CA VAL A 115 0.46 2.67 -1.14
C VAL A 115 0.25 1.31 -1.80
N ILE A 116 -0.99 0.84 -1.92
CA ILE A 116 -1.32 -0.40 -2.65
C ILE A 116 -0.82 -0.32 -4.10
N GLY A 117 -1.05 0.82 -4.79
CA GLY A 117 -0.57 1.04 -6.14
C GLY A 117 0.96 0.92 -6.24
N ILE A 118 1.69 1.54 -5.31
CA ILE A 118 3.15 1.47 -5.22
C ILE A 118 3.64 0.04 -4.98
N ILE A 119 3.03 -0.69 -4.05
CA ILE A 119 3.37 -2.09 -3.75
C ILE A 119 3.15 -2.95 -4.99
N ARG A 120 1.96 -2.88 -5.60
CA ARG A 120 1.61 -3.67 -6.78
C ARG A 120 2.56 -3.41 -7.95
N THR A 121 2.80 -2.13 -8.29
CA THR A 121 3.73 -1.77 -9.36
C THR A 121 5.15 -2.27 -9.08
N SER A 122 5.59 -2.21 -7.83
CA SER A 122 6.88 -2.76 -7.41
C SER A 122 6.95 -4.28 -7.62
N GLU A 123 5.94 -5.04 -7.20
CA GLU A 123 5.91 -6.50 -7.37
C GLU A 123 5.87 -6.90 -8.85
N GLU A 124 5.08 -6.22 -9.67
CA GLU A 124 5.03 -6.44 -11.12
C GLU A 124 6.41 -6.24 -11.77
N LEU A 125 7.07 -5.12 -11.46
CA LEU A 125 8.41 -4.84 -11.98
C LEU A 125 9.46 -5.83 -11.45
N LYS A 126 9.39 -6.22 -10.18
CA LYS A 126 10.30 -7.26 -9.64
C LYS A 126 10.12 -8.59 -10.37
N GLY A 127 8.90 -8.94 -10.75
CA GLY A 127 8.62 -10.12 -11.58
C GLY A 127 9.26 -10.04 -12.97
N GLU A 128 9.22 -8.88 -13.62
CA GLU A 128 9.81 -8.65 -14.95
C GLU A 128 11.35 -8.63 -14.94
N TYR A 129 11.94 -8.15 -13.85
CA TYR A 129 13.40 -8.07 -13.68
C TYR A 129 13.95 -9.13 -12.71
N ALA A 130 13.27 -10.27 -12.58
CA ALA A 130 13.55 -11.29 -11.56
C ALA A 130 15.00 -11.83 -11.56
N ASP A 131 15.67 -11.77 -12.71
CA ASP A 131 17.03 -12.29 -12.89
C ASP A 131 18.15 -11.32 -12.42
N ASP A 132 17.82 -10.05 -12.13
CA ASP A 132 18.81 -9.02 -11.78
C ASP A 132 18.59 -8.50 -10.34
N LYS A 133 19.35 -9.08 -9.40
CA LYS A 133 19.27 -8.71 -7.97
C LYS A 133 19.55 -7.23 -7.69
N LYS A 134 20.40 -6.58 -8.49
CA LYS A 134 20.69 -5.15 -8.31
C LYS A 134 19.49 -4.30 -8.72
N ILE A 135 18.80 -4.70 -9.79
CA ILE A 135 17.56 -4.06 -10.22
C ILE A 135 16.43 -4.31 -9.24
N ILE A 136 16.26 -5.53 -8.75
CA ILE A 136 15.27 -5.83 -7.71
C ILE A 136 15.51 -4.94 -6.49
N GLY A 137 16.76 -4.83 -6.03
CA GLY A 137 17.11 -3.95 -4.92
C GLY A 137 16.86 -2.47 -5.21
N PHE A 138 16.97 -2.04 -6.47
CA PHE A 138 16.64 -0.68 -6.88
C PHE A 138 15.13 -0.43 -6.91
N ILE A 139 14.33 -1.38 -7.42
CA ILE A 139 12.86 -1.31 -7.41
C ILE A 139 12.34 -1.24 -5.97
N GLU A 140 12.88 -2.09 -5.09
CA GLU A 140 12.54 -2.09 -3.66
C GLU A 140 12.88 -0.75 -3.00
N TYR A 141 14.02 -0.14 -3.38
CA TYR A 141 14.37 1.22 -2.93
C TYR A 141 13.37 2.27 -3.42
N ILE A 142 12.94 2.21 -4.69
CA ILE A 142 11.91 3.12 -5.22
C ILE A 142 10.62 2.96 -4.39
N LYS A 143 10.16 1.73 -4.18
CA LYS A 143 8.97 1.43 -3.37
C LYS A 143 9.04 2.11 -2.00
N MET A 144 10.13 1.85 -1.27
CA MET A 144 10.36 2.44 0.06
C MET A 144 10.41 3.96 0.02
N ALA A 145 11.13 4.55 -0.95
CA ALA A 145 11.24 5.99 -1.07
C ALA A 145 9.88 6.66 -1.37
N LEU A 146 9.07 6.07 -2.25
CA LEU A 146 7.76 6.63 -2.58
C LEU A 146 6.79 6.55 -1.39
N ILE A 147 6.83 5.45 -0.64
CA ILE A 147 6.06 5.29 0.60
C ILE A 147 6.52 6.27 1.66
N GLU A 148 7.83 6.34 1.93
CA GLU A 148 8.41 7.21 2.96
C GLU A 148 8.05 8.67 2.70
N PHE A 149 8.16 9.10 1.45
CA PHE A 149 7.85 10.47 1.06
C PHE A 149 6.40 10.66 0.60
N LEU A 150 5.49 9.71 0.85
CA LEU A 150 4.08 9.92 0.53
C LEU A 150 3.60 11.19 1.25
N ASP A 151 3.25 12.19 0.45
CA ASP A 151 2.84 13.51 0.93
C ASP A 151 1.33 13.54 0.94
N LEU A 152 0.76 13.68 2.14
CA LEU A 152 -0.68 13.68 2.32
C LEU A 152 -1.33 14.96 1.77
N GLU A 153 -0.57 16.00 1.44
CA GLU A 153 -1.07 17.24 0.82
C GLU A 153 -1.20 17.15 -0.69
N ASN A 154 -0.39 16.31 -1.36
CA ASN A 154 -0.34 16.13 -2.81
C ASN A 154 -0.64 14.67 -3.20
N ILE A 155 -1.69 14.10 -2.61
CA ILE A 155 -2.09 12.69 -2.80
C ILE A 155 -2.61 12.41 -4.21
N ASP A 156 -3.17 13.41 -4.89
CA ASP A 156 -3.89 13.24 -6.16
C ASP A 156 -2.99 12.80 -7.33
N ASN A 157 -1.67 12.95 -7.19
CA ASN A 157 -0.72 12.53 -8.21
C ASN A 157 0.48 11.83 -7.56
N PRO A 158 0.40 10.51 -7.30
CA PRO A 158 1.50 9.74 -6.70
C PRO A 158 2.79 9.77 -7.55
N ALA A 159 2.68 10.15 -8.82
CA ALA A 159 3.81 10.33 -9.74
C ALA A 159 4.35 11.77 -9.81
N GLU A 160 3.68 12.75 -9.18
CA GLU A 160 4.20 14.10 -8.93
C GLU A 160 5.08 14.07 -7.68
N ILE A 161 6.18 13.37 -7.89
CA ILE A 161 7.25 13.18 -6.94
C ILE A 161 8.01 14.51 -6.90
N ASP A 162 7.74 15.34 -5.89
CA ASP A 162 8.41 16.62 -5.69
C ASP A 162 9.94 16.49 -5.85
N ASN A 163 10.59 17.56 -6.31
CA ASN A 163 12.01 17.61 -6.69
C ASN A 163 12.94 16.98 -5.64
N ARG A 164 12.56 17.03 -4.35
CA ARG A 164 13.29 16.40 -3.24
C ARG A 164 13.42 14.88 -3.38
N LYS A 165 12.33 14.19 -3.73
CA LYS A 165 12.30 12.73 -3.87
C LYS A 165 13.11 12.26 -5.07
N LEU A 166 13.07 13.04 -6.16
CA LEU A 166 13.85 12.82 -7.39
C LEU A 166 15.35 12.84 -7.10
N VAL A 167 15.83 13.75 -6.23
CA VAL A 167 17.24 13.82 -5.81
C VAL A 167 17.70 12.56 -5.08
N PHE A 168 16.88 11.98 -4.20
CA PHE A 168 17.24 10.74 -3.50
C PHE A 168 17.34 9.54 -4.45
N ILE A 169 16.36 9.41 -5.35
CA ILE A 169 16.32 8.34 -6.33
C ILE A 169 17.50 8.46 -7.32
N GLU A 170 17.76 9.66 -7.85
CA GLU A 170 18.89 9.90 -8.74
C GLU A 170 20.25 9.64 -8.07
N ARG A 171 20.39 10.04 -6.81
CA ARG A 171 21.60 9.74 -6.03
C ARG A 171 21.78 8.23 -5.92
N ARG A 172 20.72 7.48 -5.61
CA ARG A 172 20.78 6.04 -5.49
C ARG A 172 21.13 5.36 -6.82
N MET A 173 20.56 5.85 -7.93
CA MET A 173 20.93 5.37 -9.27
C MET A 173 22.43 5.54 -9.56
N LYS A 174 23.00 6.71 -9.24
CA LYS A 174 24.44 6.98 -9.40
C LYS A 174 25.31 6.08 -8.54
N GLU A 175 24.90 5.79 -7.30
CA GLU A 175 25.60 4.85 -6.41
C GLU A 175 25.60 3.42 -6.97
N ILE A 176 24.44 2.91 -7.42
CA ILE A 176 24.31 1.55 -7.96
C ILE A 176 25.06 1.40 -9.29
N SER A 177 25.01 2.43 -10.15
CA SER A 177 25.68 2.42 -11.45
C SER A 177 27.16 2.78 -11.40
N ALA A 178 27.74 3.07 -10.23
CA ALA A 178 29.15 3.47 -10.10
C ALA A 178 30.13 2.42 -10.64
N SER A 179 29.77 1.13 -10.60
CA SER A 179 30.54 0.03 -11.19
C SER A 179 30.24 -0.23 -12.68
N GLY A 180 29.39 0.58 -13.31
CA GLY A 180 28.95 0.42 -14.71
C GLY A 180 27.87 -0.65 -14.93
N ASP A 181 27.49 -1.39 -13.89
CA ASP A 181 26.52 -2.48 -13.94
C ASP A 181 25.61 -2.47 -12.69
N PRO A 182 24.29 -2.24 -12.82
CA PRO A 182 23.58 -1.89 -14.05
C PRO A 182 23.91 -0.47 -14.54
N ALA A 183 23.81 -0.26 -15.86
CA ALA A 183 24.00 1.06 -16.46
C ALA A 183 22.97 2.07 -15.92
N LEU A 184 23.40 3.33 -15.74
CA LEU A 184 22.54 4.41 -15.23
C LEU A 184 21.26 4.57 -16.04
N GLU A 185 21.36 4.50 -17.37
CA GLU A 185 20.22 4.59 -18.29
C GLU A 185 19.17 3.48 -18.03
N LYS A 186 19.62 2.26 -17.72
CA LYS A 186 18.72 1.14 -17.36
C LYS A 186 17.92 1.49 -16.10
N LEU A 187 18.58 2.02 -15.08
CA LEU A 187 17.92 2.44 -13.82
C LEU A 187 16.94 3.60 -14.06
N GLN A 188 17.31 4.57 -14.90
CA GLN A 188 16.42 5.68 -15.29
C GLN A 188 15.17 5.19 -16.01
N ASN A 189 15.32 4.23 -16.93
CA ASN A 189 14.20 3.61 -17.64
C ASN A 189 13.26 2.86 -16.72
N ILE A 190 13.80 2.09 -15.75
CA ILE A 190 13.00 1.37 -14.75
C ILE A 190 12.20 2.36 -13.90
N TYR A 191 12.83 3.46 -13.46
CA TYR A 191 12.12 4.47 -12.67
C TYR A 191 11.05 5.19 -13.48
N LYS A 192 11.31 5.48 -14.77
CA LYS A 192 10.31 6.05 -15.67
C LYS A 192 9.12 5.11 -15.82
N GLU A 193 9.37 3.82 -16.05
CA GLU A 193 8.34 2.79 -16.18
C GLU A 193 7.52 2.63 -14.89
N PHE A 194 8.16 2.69 -13.72
CA PHE A 194 7.46 2.69 -12.43
C PHE A 194 6.43 3.83 -12.36
N LYS A 195 6.82 5.05 -12.73
CA LYS A 195 5.94 6.21 -12.70
C LYS A 195 4.79 6.12 -13.71
N GLU A 196 5.06 5.64 -14.92
CA GLU A 196 4.04 5.45 -15.96
C GLU A 196 2.95 4.49 -15.49
N ARG A 197 3.35 3.36 -14.88
CA ARG A 197 2.40 2.39 -14.32
C ARG A 197 1.56 2.96 -13.19
N LEU A 198 2.16 3.76 -12.30
CA LEU A 198 1.42 4.45 -11.25
C LEU A 198 0.37 5.45 -11.78
N ARG A 199 0.63 6.06 -12.94
CA ARG A 199 -0.34 6.95 -13.61
C ARG A 199 -1.42 6.21 -14.39
N GLY A 200 -1.31 4.89 -14.52
CA GLY A 200 -2.17 4.12 -15.42
C GLY A 200 -1.85 4.32 -16.91
N GLU A 201 -0.72 4.96 -17.23
CA GLU A 201 -0.23 5.13 -18.60
C GLU A 201 0.42 3.80 -19.03
N LYS A 202 -0.34 2.94 -19.74
CA LYS A 202 0.24 1.76 -20.37
C LYS A 202 1.14 2.17 -21.53
N LYS A 203 2.29 1.48 -21.68
CA LYS A 203 3.07 1.49 -22.93
C LYS A 203 2.16 1.01 -24.07
N GLU A 204 1.81 1.91 -24.99
CA GLU A 204 1.30 1.57 -26.32
C GLU A 204 2.43 1.04 -27.22
#